data_AF-A0A7R7BU08-F1
#
_entry.id   AF-A0A7R7BU08-F1
#
_cell.length_a   1.000
_cell.length_b   1.000
_cell.length_c   1.000
_cell.angle_alpha   90.00
_cell.angle_beta   90.00
_cell.angle_gamma   90.00
#
_symmetry.space_group_name_H-M   'P 1'
#
loop_
_entity.id
_entity.type
_entity.pdbx_description
1 polymer ?
#
loop_
_entity_poly.entity_id
_entity_poly.type
_entity_poly.pdbx_seq_one_letter_code
_entity_poly.pdbx_strand_id
1 'polypeptide(L)'
;METAQIAETKNRFDLADRDRIRRALLRYMQQRGIGVPTLQGEIAKANKLGLDRVPLKTLQRFLGDTHRSNDALVRFCAQFIATLPDSDPLADFGEQMAAFLGVWRDGHDCRPVPPEIAGAYAGRARRAPEPGGAMRVYRGDAEDWVPFSAVAIEPQRAHPYAIVREQVTNWDRKPPGETGPEAGPRRAYEGIAIHPNGSFFIVLRNILTGTPRVYWLDWAAEGRLGGHGHESRAGLDEPAVGTSPQSSTLVLFDRLQEDA
;
A
#
# COMPACT_ATOMS: atom_id res chain seq x y z
N MET A 1 23.67 22.07 33.15
CA MET A 1 23.41 21.89 31.71
C MET A 1 23.27 20.39 31.40
N GLU A 2 22.49 19.66 32.21
CA GLU A 2 22.50 18.18 32.25
C GLU A 2 21.08 17.58 32.32
N THR A 3 20.07 18.43 32.46
CA THR A 3 18.65 18.03 32.54
C THR A 3 17.93 18.05 31.18
N ALA A 4 18.57 18.55 30.11
CA ALA A 4 17.95 18.67 28.79
C ALA A 4 18.11 17.40 27.92
N GLN A 5 19.14 16.58 28.13
CA GLN A 5 19.38 15.35 27.34
C GLN A 5 18.50 14.16 27.75
N ILE A 6 17.79 14.25 28.89
CA ILE A 6 16.95 13.15 29.40
C ILE A 6 15.51 13.22 28.81
N ALA A 7 15.14 14.34 28.16
CA ALA A 7 13.78 14.55 27.66
C ALA A 7 13.51 14.00 26.24
N GLU A 8 14.54 13.76 25.42
CA GLU A 8 14.37 13.36 24.01
C GLU A 8 14.19 11.85 23.76
N THR A 9 14.36 10.99 24.76
CA THR A 9 14.27 9.52 24.57
C THR A 9 12.88 8.97 24.92
N LYS A 10 11.80 9.66 24.50
CA LYS A 10 10.42 9.30 24.89
C LYS A 10 9.52 8.87 23.72
N ASN A 11 10.08 8.08 22.79
CA ASN A 11 9.40 7.06 21.96
C ASN A 11 10.37 6.67 20.85
N ARG A 12 11.09 5.56 21.00
CA ARG A 12 12.03 5.11 19.97
C ARG A 12 11.32 4.60 18.70
N PHE A 13 10.05 4.23 18.82
CA PHE A 13 9.24 3.73 17.71
C PHE A 13 8.02 4.62 17.52
N ASP A 14 7.98 5.30 16.39
CA ASP A 14 6.82 6.07 15.95
C ASP A 14 5.68 5.16 15.47
N LEU A 15 4.58 5.75 14.99
CA LEU A 15 3.43 4.98 14.50
C LEU A 15 3.75 4.18 13.23
N ALA A 16 4.57 4.74 12.33
CA ALA A 16 4.95 4.10 11.08
C ALA A 16 5.84 2.88 11.33
N ASP A 17 6.80 2.99 12.25
CA ASP A 17 7.66 1.91 12.69
C ASP A 17 6.87 0.76 13.30
N ARG A 18 5.94 1.08 14.21
CA ARG A 18 5.09 0.08 14.86
C ARG A 18 4.24 -0.66 13.85
N ASP A 19 3.66 0.06 12.90
CA ASP A 19 2.84 -0.54 11.86
C ASP A 19 3.67 -1.42 10.92
N ARG A 20 4.87 -0.98 10.53
CA ARG A 20 5.83 -1.80 9.77
C ARG A 20 6.17 -3.10 10.50
N ILE A 21 6.50 -3.02 11.79
CA ILE A 21 6.83 -4.16 12.64
C ILE A 21 5.64 -5.12 12.70
N ARG A 22 4.44 -4.60 12.99
CA ARG A 22 3.20 -5.40 13.07
C ARG A 22 2.96 -6.17 11.77
N ARG A 23 3.07 -5.50 10.63
CA ARG A 23 2.87 -6.12 9.31
C ARG A 23 3.82 -7.27 9.05
N ALA A 24 5.11 -7.09 9.36
CA ALA A 24 6.09 -8.17 9.22
C ALA A 24 5.76 -9.38 10.11
N LEU A 25 5.29 -9.17 11.35
CA LEU A 25 4.86 -10.27 12.22
C LEU A 25 3.63 -11.02 11.69
N LEU A 26 2.60 -10.28 11.25
CA LEU A 26 1.39 -10.88 10.69
C LEU A 26 1.69 -11.69 9.44
N ARG A 27 2.58 -11.18 8.57
CA ARG A 27 3.05 -11.92 7.40
C ARG A 27 3.80 -13.19 7.78
N TYR A 28 4.73 -13.11 8.74
CA TYR A 28 5.46 -14.28 9.22
C TYR A 28 4.51 -15.36 9.75
N MET A 29 3.49 -14.96 10.51
CA MET A 29 2.45 -15.87 10.98
C MET A 29 1.68 -16.54 9.84
N GLN A 30 1.26 -15.76 8.85
CA GLN A 30 0.53 -16.26 7.68
C GLN A 30 1.38 -17.21 6.84
N GLN A 31 2.62 -16.85 6.53
CA GLN A 31 3.54 -17.65 5.71
C GLN A 31 3.86 -19.01 6.34
N ARG A 32 3.91 -19.07 7.68
CA ARG A 32 4.22 -20.32 8.41
C ARG A 32 2.98 -21.04 8.96
N GLY A 33 1.79 -20.48 8.79
CA GLY A 33 0.55 -21.05 9.34
C GLY A 33 0.57 -21.18 10.87
N ILE A 34 1.20 -20.22 11.58
CA ILE A 34 1.35 -20.27 13.03
C ILE A 34 0.45 -19.27 13.76
N GLY A 35 0.04 -19.63 14.98
CA GLY A 35 -0.72 -18.76 15.87
C GLY A 35 0.16 -17.85 16.75
N VAL A 36 -0.49 -16.89 17.43
CA VAL A 36 0.19 -15.93 18.32
C VAL A 36 1.02 -16.59 19.45
N PRO A 37 0.57 -17.70 20.10
CA PRO A 37 1.40 -18.40 21.10
C PRO A 37 2.72 -18.94 20.53
N THR A 38 2.70 -19.48 19.31
CA THR A 38 3.91 -19.95 18.63
C THR A 38 4.82 -18.76 18.27
N LEU A 39 4.24 -17.66 17.77
CA LEU A 39 4.99 -16.44 17.50
C LEU A 39 5.67 -15.88 18.77
N GLN A 40 4.97 -15.90 19.92
CA GLN A 40 5.53 -15.50 21.21
C GLN A 40 6.79 -16.30 21.55
N GLY A 41 6.74 -17.62 21.36
CA GLY A 41 7.89 -18.51 21.56
C GLY A 41 9.06 -18.21 20.63
N GLU A 42 8.79 -17.95 19.34
CA GLU A 42 9.82 -17.59 18.36
C GLU A 42 10.48 -16.24 18.70
N ILE A 43 9.69 -15.22 19.06
CA ILE A 43 10.23 -13.91 19.49
C ILE A 43 11.08 -14.08 20.75
N ALA A 44 10.59 -14.81 21.75
CA ALA A 44 11.33 -15.04 22.99
C ALA A 44 12.65 -15.78 22.73
N LYS A 45 12.61 -16.84 21.91
CA LYS A 45 13.78 -17.62 21.51
C LYS A 45 14.81 -16.78 20.76
N ALA A 46 14.39 -16.01 19.77
CA ALA A 46 15.28 -15.16 18.97
C ALA A 46 15.98 -14.08 19.83
N ASN A 47 15.27 -13.56 20.84
CA ASN A 47 15.80 -12.54 21.75
C ASN A 47 16.51 -13.13 22.99
N LYS A 48 16.61 -14.46 23.12
CA LYS A 48 17.15 -15.16 24.31
C LYS A 48 16.44 -14.75 25.61
N LEU A 49 15.12 -14.62 25.56
CA LEU A 49 14.27 -14.21 26.68
C LEU A 49 13.41 -15.38 27.18
N GLY A 50 12.97 -15.28 28.45
CA GLY A 50 11.85 -16.07 28.95
C GLY A 50 10.52 -15.61 28.33
N LEU A 51 9.54 -16.52 28.25
CA LEU A 51 8.20 -16.25 27.69
C LEU A 51 7.43 -15.17 28.47
N ASP A 52 7.75 -14.97 29.75
CA ASP A 52 7.20 -13.94 30.63
C ASP A 52 7.51 -12.52 30.15
N ARG A 53 8.64 -12.33 29.47
CA ARG A 53 9.09 -11.03 28.95
C ARG A 53 8.39 -10.62 27.66
N VAL A 54 7.67 -11.53 27.02
CA VAL A 54 6.82 -11.28 25.85
C VAL A 54 5.39 -11.67 26.22
N PRO A 55 4.64 -10.87 26.99
CA PRO A 55 3.32 -11.31 27.47
C PRO A 55 2.33 -11.52 26.33
N LEU A 56 1.73 -12.70 26.27
CA LEU A 56 0.83 -13.11 25.18
C LEU A 56 -0.29 -12.10 24.90
N LYS A 57 -0.99 -11.65 25.95
CA LYS A 57 -2.07 -10.66 25.81
C LYS A 57 -1.58 -9.32 25.24
N THR A 58 -0.36 -8.89 25.57
CA THR A 58 0.21 -7.64 25.06
C THR A 58 0.61 -7.80 23.60
N LEU A 59 1.17 -8.95 23.21
CA LEU A 59 1.46 -9.28 21.82
C LEU A 59 0.18 -9.34 20.98
N GLN A 60 -0.88 -9.99 21.48
CA GLN A 60 -2.19 -10.02 20.82
C GLN A 60 -2.77 -8.61 20.63
N ARG A 61 -2.69 -7.74 21.64
CA ARG A 61 -3.15 -6.34 21.54
C ARG A 61 -2.34 -5.53 20.54
N PHE A 62 -1.02 -5.74 20.47
CA PHE A 62 -0.14 -5.08 19.51
C PHE A 62 -0.46 -5.49 18.07
N LEU A 63 -0.67 -6.79 17.84
CA LEU A 63 -1.04 -7.34 16.54
C LEU A 63 -2.43 -6.90 16.10
N GLY A 64 -3.39 -6.82 17.03
CA GLY A 64 -4.75 -6.37 16.77
C GLY A 64 -4.96 -4.85 16.78
N ASP A 65 -3.89 -4.05 16.92
CA ASP A 65 -3.93 -2.58 16.96
C ASP A 65 -4.93 -1.95 17.95
N THR A 66 -5.27 -2.66 19.02
CA THR A 66 -6.34 -2.24 19.93
C THR A 66 -5.90 -1.23 20.99
N HIS A 67 -4.58 -1.14 21.27
CA HIS A 67 -4.03 -0.33 22.35
C HIS A 67 -2.59 0.10 22.05
N ARG A 68 -2.17 1.26 22.60
CA ARG A 68 -0.76 1.66 22.59
C ARG A 68 0.07 0.61 23.35
N SER A 69 0.94 -0.06 22.61
CA SER A 69 1.78 -1.13 23.14
C SER A 69 3.07 -0.57 23.72
N ASN A 70 3.59 -1.23 24.77
CA ASN A 70 4.83 -0.85 25.43
C ASN A 70 6.04 -0.97 24.48
N ASP A 71 6.87 0.06 24.38
CA ASP A 71 8.09 0.12 23.55
C ASP A 71 9.06 -1.04 23.80
N ALA A 72 9.08 -1.59 25.03
CA ALA A 72 9.90 -2.76 25.34
C ALA A 72 9.50 -3.99 24.51
N LEU A 73 8.19 -4.24 24.36
CA LEU A 73 7.68 -5.31 23.51
C LEU A 73 7.98 -5.03 22.04
N VAL A 74 7.72 -3.80 21.59
CA VAL A 74 7.96 -3.39 20.19
C VAL A 74 9.43 -3.58 19.82
N ARG A 75 10.35 -3.33 20.74
CA ARG A 75 11.79 -3.58 20.54
C ARG A 75 12.10 -5.06 20.29
N PHE A 76 11.53 -5.98 21.08
CA PHE A 76 11.76 -7.41 20.90
C PHE A 76 11.17 -7.91 19.58
N CYS A 77 10.00 -7.39 19.19
CA CYS A 77 9.40 -7.64 17.89
C CYS A 77 10.30 -7.14 16.75
N ALA A 78 10.82 -5.91 16.85
CA ALA A 78 11.74 -5.33 15.87
C ALA A 78 13.02 -6.16 15.71
N GLN A 79 13.62 -6.57 16.84
CA GLN A 79 14.80 -7.43 16.86
C GLN A 79 14.53 -8.79 16.21
N PHE A 80 13.37 -9.40 16.49
CA PHE A 80 12.98 -10.66 15.86
C PHE A 80 12.84 -10.53 14.34
N ILE A 81 12.15 -9.49 13.85
CA ILE A 81 11.96 -9.27 12.41
C ILE A 81 13.31 -9.07 11.71
N ALA A 82 14.24 -8.36 12.34
CA ALA A 82 15.59 -8.17 11.80
C ALA A 82 16.40 -9.47 11.66
N THR A 83 15.95 -10.58 12.27
CA THR A 83 16.55 -11.92 12.07
C THR A 83 15.89 -12.72 10.95
N LEU A 84 14.75 -12.26 10.43
CA LEU A 84 14.09 -12.91 9.31
C LEU A 84 14.85 -12.56 8.02
N PRO A 85 14.87 -13.46 7.01
CA PRO A 85 15.31 -13.09 5.68
C PRO A 85 14.48 -11.88 5.23
N ASP A 86 15.14 -10.87 4.64
CA ASP A 86 14.45 -9.80 3.93
C ASP A 86 13.72 -10.43 2.74
N SER A 87 12.49 -10.88 2.99
CA SER A 87 11.51 -11.12 1.93
C SER A 87 10.75 -9.83 1.80
N ASP A 88 11.13 -9.02 0.81
CA ASP A 88 10.25 -7.96 0.34
C ASP A 88 9.20 -8.64 -0.55
N PRO A 89 7.96 -8.83 -0.06
CA PRO A 89 6.94 -9.52 -0.83
C PRO A 89 6.59 -8.77 -2.12
N LEU A 90 6.85 -7.46 -2.20
CA LEU A 90 6.67 -6.70 -3.42
C LEU A 90 7.76 -6.98 -4.44
N ALA A 91 9.00 -7.17 -3.98
CA ALA A 91 10.09 -7.57 -4.84
C ALA A 91 9.86 -8.97 -5.43
N ASP A 92 9.51 -9.94 -4.57
CA ASP A 92 9.19 -11.31 -4.99
C ASP A 92 8.00 -11.33 -5.97
N PHE A 93 6.94 -10.58 -5.66
CA PHE A 93 5.77 -10.48 -6.53
C PHE A 93 6.09 -9.78 -7.87
N GLY A 94 6.88 -8.71 -7.82
CA GLY A 94 7.35 -7.99 -9.00
C GLY A 94 8.12 -8.88 -9.95
N GLU A 95 9.07 -9.66 -9.42
CA GLU A 95 9.83 -10.64 -10.20
C GLU A 95 8.93 -11.70 -10.84
N GLN A 96 8.01 -12.29 -10.06
CA GLN A 96 7.10 -13.31 -10.56
C GLN A 96 6.14 -12.77 -11.61
N MET A 97 5.60 -11.57 -11.41
CA MET A 97 4.71 -10.92 -12.38
C MET A 97 5.45 -10.59 -13.68
N ALA A 98 6.66 -10.04 -13.57
CA ALA A 98 7.50 -9.73 -14.71
C ALA A 98 7.85 -10.99 -15.52
N ALA A 99 8.22 -12.06 -14.83
CA ALA A 99 8.50 -13.36 -15.44
C ALA A 99 7.25 -13.95 -16.12
N PHE A 100 6.08 -13.90 -15.46
CA PHE A 100 4.82 -14.41 -16.01
C PHE A 100 4.41 -13.69 -17.29
N LEU A 101 4.53 -12.36 -17.33
CA LEU A 101 4.19 -11.55 -18.50
C LEU A 101 5.24 -11.58 -19.61
N GLY A 102 6.34 -12.29 -19.41
CA GLY A 102 7.35 -12.48 -20.45
C GLY A 102 8.17 -11.23 -20.76
N VAL A 103 8.39 -10.36 -19.75
CA VAL A 103 9.27 -9.16 -19.83
C VAL A 103 10.65 -9.44 -20.46
N TRP A 104 11.09 -10.70 -20.46
CA TRP A 104 12.40 -11.15 -20.91
C TRP A 104 12.39 -12.11 -22.11
N ARG A 105 11.30 -12.18 -22.90
CA ARG A 105 11.23 -13.07 -24.08
C ARG A 105 11.12 -12.28 -25.38
N ASP A 106 11.93 -12.72 -26.36
CA ASP A 106 12.01 -12.16 -27.72
C ASP A 106 10.62 -11.84 -28.30
N GLY A 107 10.35 -10.55 -28.48
CA GLY A 107 9.14 -10.04 -29.14
C GLY A 107 8.01 -9.55 -28.23
N HIS A 108 8.15 -9.56 -26.90
CA HIS A 108 7.15 -9.00 -25.97
C HIS A 108 7.61 -7.71 -25.29
N ASP A 109 6.74 -6.70 -25.28
CA ASP A 109 7.06 -5.29 -24.99
C ASP A 109 6.71 -4.85 -23.56
N CYS A 110 6.95 -5.71 -22.56
CA CYS A 110 6.91 -5.24 -21.17
C CYS A 110 8.26 -4.60 -20.85
N ARG A 111 8.34 -3.29 -21.05
CA ARG A 111 9.57 -2.52 -20.88
C ARG A 111 9.85 -2.31 -19.40
N PRO A 112 11.12 -2.03 -19.02
CA PRO A 112 11.40 -1.41 -17.73
C PRO A 112 10.54 -0.17 -17.56
N VAL A 113 10.01 0.04 -16.36
CA VAL A 113 9.20 1.21 -16.07
C VAL A 113 10.03 2.48 -16.34
N PRO A 114 9.58 3.37 -17.25
CA PRO A 114 10.31 4.59 -17.62
C PRO A 114 10.54 5.48 -16.39
N PRO A 115 11.76 6.04 -16.17
CA PRO A 115 12.04 6.93 -15.05
C PRO A 115 11.11 8.15 -14.99
N GLU A 116 10.53 8.55 -16.12
CA GLU A 116 9.64 9.69 -16.25
C GLU A 116 8.35 9.54 -15.45
N ILE A 117 7.92 8.31 -15.15
CA ILE A 117 6.73 8.04 -14.30
C ILE A 117 7.08 8.03 -12.79
N ALA A 118 8.35 8.19 -12.44
CA ALA A 118 8.75 8.26 -11.04
C ALA A 118 8.21 9.53 -10.37
N GLY A 119 7.82 9.41 -9.10
CA GLY A 119 7.51 10.55 -8.26
C GLY A 119 6.19 10.44 -7.53
N ALA A 120 5.78 11.56 -6.95
CA ALA A 120 4.54 11.69 -6.22
C ALA A 120 3.44 12.31 -7.10
N TYR A 121 2.21 11.83 -6.93
CA TYR A 121 1.05 12.23 -7.71
C TYR A 121 -0.15 12.50 -6.80
N ALA A 122 -0.90 13.55 -7.12
CA ALA A 122 -2.25 13.77 -6.62
C ALA A 122 -3.26 13.08 -7.55
N GLY A 123 -4.02 12.14 -6.99
CA GLY A 123 -5.05 11.39 -7.70
C GLY A 123 -6.42 12.06 -7.61
N ARG A 124 -7.10 12.11 -8.76
CA ARG A 124 -8.50 12.50 -8.92
C ARG A 124 -9.28 11.33 -9.48
N ALA A 125 -10.55 11.21 -9.06
CA ALA A 125 -11.46 10.21 -9.59
C ALA A 125 -12.77 10.86 -10.03
N ARG A 126 -13.41 10.26 -11.03
CA ARG A 126 -14.70 10.73 -11.53
C ARG A 126 -15.83 10.39 -10.55
N ARG A 127 -16.72 11.35 -10.26
CA ARG A 127 -17.82 11.18 -9.29
C ARG A 127 -18.80 10.08 -9.69
N ALA A 128 -19.25 10.06 -10.94
CA ALA A 128 -20.22 9.08 -11.42
C ALA A 128 -19.55 7.73 -11.76
N PRO A 129 -20.00 6.59 -11.21
CA PRO A 129 -19.65 5.29 -11.78
C PRO A 129 -20.27 5.20 -13.17
N GLU A 130 -19.48 4.92 -14.21
CA GLU A 130 -20.06 4.59 -15.51
C GLU A 130 -20.80 3.24 -15.39
N PRO A 131 -22.13 3.18 -15.58
CA PRO A 131 -22.85 1.92 -15.53
C PRO A 131 -22.35 1.02 -16.67
N GLY A 132 -21.77 -0.13 -16.33
CA GLY A 132 -21.35 -1.12 -17.32
C GLY A 132 -20.16 -0.73 -18.19
N GLY A 133 -19.34 0.25 -17.78
CA GLY A 133 -18.16 0.67 -18.53
C GLY A 133 -17.10 -0.44 -18.59
N ALA A 134 -16.90 -1.03 -19.78
CA ALA A 134 -15.75 -1.89 -20.06
C ALA A 134 -14.44 -1.11 -19.78
N MET A 135 -13.39 -1.81 -19.34
CA MET A 135 -12.06 -1.22 -19.14
C MET A 135 -11.59 -0.58 -20.45
N ARG A 136 -11.37 0.74 -20.45
CA ARG A 136 -10.87 1.49 -21.61
C ARG A 136 -9.63 2.28 -21.18
N VAL A 137 -8.89 2.85 -22.12
CA VAL A 137 -7.84 3.83 -21.82
C VAL A 137 -8.44 5.20 -22.12
N TYR A 138 -8.44 6.09 -21.13
CA TYR A 138 -9.05 7.41 -21.25
C TYR A 138 -8.02 8.46 -21.70
N ARG A 139 -8.42 9.37 -22.58
CA ARG A 139 -7.54 10.38 -23.22
C ARG A 139 -8.09 11.82 -23.18
N GLY A 140 -9.09 12.13 -22.35
CA GLY A 140 -9.74 13.45 -22.30
C GLY A 140 -9.68 14.16 -20.94
N ASP A 141 -10.48 15.21 -20.78
CA ASP A 141 -10.76 15.89 -19.50
C ASP A 141 -12.27 15.79 -19.18
N ALA A 142 -12.64 15.10 -18.11
CA ALA A 142 -14.03 15.08 -17.61
C ALA A 142 -14.29 16.30 -16.70
N GLU A 143 -15.54 16.77 -16.61
CA GLU A 143 -15.88 17.97 -15.83
C GLU A 143 -16.17 17.68 -14.33
N ASP A 144 -16.27 16.42 -13.92
CA ASP A 144 -16.73 15.98 -12.58
C ASP A 144 -15.66 15.29 -11.71
N TRP A 145 -14.41 15.76 -11.79
CA TRP A 145 -13.30 15.23 -10.98
C TRP A 145 -13.37 15.68 -9.52
N VAL A 146 -13.10 14.74 -8.60
CA VAL A 146 -12.91 15.03 -7.17
C VAL A 146 -11.55 14.51 -6.69
N PRO A 147 -10.90 15.18 -5.71
CA PRO A 147 -9.71 14.66 -5.06
C PRO A 147 -9.98 13.26 -4.51
N PHE A 148 -9.04 12.33 -4.69
CA PHE A 148 -9.27 10.91 -4.46
C PHE A 148 -8.17 10.25 -3.62
N SER A 149 -6.93 10.37 -4.05
CA SER A 149 -5.79 9.70 -3.42
C SER A 149 -4.47 10.43 -3.63
N ALA A 150 -3.43 10.00 -2.93
CA ALA A 150 -2.05 10.35 -3.20
C ALA A 150 -1.28 9.08 -3.58
N VAL A 151 -0.48 9.13 -4.65
CA VAL A 151 0.27 7.98 -5.18
C VAL A 151 1.75 8.31 -5.23
N ALA A 152 2.61 7.35 -4.86
CA ALA A 152 4.04 7.41 -5.06
C ALA A 152 4.49 6.23 -5.92
N ILE A 153 5.28 6.50 -6.96
CA ILE A 153 5.86 5.51 -7.87
C ILE A 153 7.38 5.59 -7.79
N GLU A 154 8.01 4.48 -7.41
CA GLU A 154 9.44 4.36 -7.17
C GLU A 154 10.05 3.28 -8.08
N PRO A 155 10.64 3.64 -9.23
CA PRO A 155 11.31 2.69 -10.10
C PRO A 155 12.45 1.97 -9.38
N GLN A 156 12.54 0.67 -9.61
CA GLN A 156 13.57 -0.16 -9.02
C GLN A 156 14.69 -0.36 -10.03
N ARG A 157 15.87 0.23 -9.82
CA ARG A 157 16.96 0.25 -10.81
C ARG A 157 17.39 -1.13 -11.32
N ALA A 158 17.27 -2.16 -10.49
CA ALA A 158 17.66 -3.53 -10.82
C ALA A 158 16.50 -4.37 -11.38
N HIS A 159 15.29 -3.81 -11.46
CA HIS A 159 14.08 -4.58 -11.72
C HIS A 159 13.22 -3.91 -12.79
N PRO A 160 12.47 -4.69 -13.59
CA PRO A 160 11.65 -4.16 -14.68
C PRO A 160 10.33 -3.55 -14.20
N TYR A 161 10.07 -3.54 -12.89
CA TYR A 161 8.88 -2.98 -12.27
C TYR A 161 9.23 -1.79 -11.36
N ALA A 162 8.24 -0.97 -11.04
CA ALA A 162 8.33 0.05 -10.00
C ALA A 162 7.50 -0.36 -8.79
N ILE A 163 7.91 0.07 -7.59
CA ILE A 163 7.08 -0.05 -6.39
C ILE A 163 6.07 1.10 -6.38
N VAL A 164 4.82 0.78 -6.07
CA VAL A 164 3.75 1.78 -5.99
C VAL A 164 3.11 1.76 -4.61
N ARG A 165 2.90 2.94 -4.05
CA ARG A 165 2.18 3.14 -2.79
C ARG A 165 1.07 4.16 -3.02
N GLU A 166 -0.11 3.87 -2.49
CA GLU A 166 -1.26 4.77 -2.60
C GLU A 166 -1.95 4.96 -1.26
N GLN A 167 -2.30 6.20 -0.94
CA GLN A 167 -3.15 6.56 0.18
C GLN A 167 -4.46 7.15 -0.34
N VAL A 168 -5.58 6.46 -0.10
CA VAL A 168 -6.90 6.92 -0.51
C VAL A 168 -7.56 7.69 0.62
N THR A 169 -7.95 8.92 0.31
CA THR A 169 -8.57 9.85 1.27
C THR A 169 -10.07 10.04 1.01
N ASN A 170 -10.52 9.94 -0.24
CA ASN A 170 -11.92 10.15 -0.62
C ASN A 170 -12.48 8.97 -1.43
N TRP A 171 -12.52 7.80 -0.79
CA TRP A 171 -13.00 6.55 -1.38
C TRP A 171 -14.41 6.66 -2.02
N ASP A 172 -15.30 7.38 -1.35
CA ASP A 172 -16.69 7.55 -1.77
C ASP A 172 -16.85 8.58 -2.90
N ARG A 173 -15.75 9.27 -3.28
CA ARG A 173 -15.72 10.29 -4.33
C ARG A 173 -16.74 11.41 -4.06
N LYS A 174 -16.82 11.82 -2.79
CA LYS A 174 -17.69 12.92 -2.36
C LYS A 174 -17.13 14.26 -2.83
N PRO A 175 -17.99 15.26 -3.10
CA PRO A 175 -17.53 16.58 -3.46
C PRO A 175 -16.81 17.29 -2.29
N PRO A 176 -15.93 18.26 -2.59
CA PRO A 176 -15.30 19.08 -1.57
C PRO A 176 -16.37 19.76 -0.68
N GLY A 177 -16.27 19.59 0.64
CA GLY A 177 -17.22 20.14 1.62
C GLY A 177 -18.26 19.16 2.17
N GLU A 178 -18.49 18.01 1.52
CA GLU A 178 -19.26 16.88 2.07
C GLU A 178 -18.37 15.84 2.79
N THR A 179 -17.06 16.02 2.69
CA THR A 179 -16.06 15.36 3.53
C THR A 179 -16.11 16.00 4.92
N GLY A 180 -16.75 15.34 5.88
CA GLY A 180 -16.72 15.74 7.30
C GLY A 180 -15.29 15.84 7.86
N PRO A 181 -15.09 16.39 9.06
CA PRO A 181 -13.78 16.77 9.62
C PRO A 181 -12.87 15.60 10.05
N GLU A 182 -12.98 14.44 9.40
CA GLU A 182 -12.08 13.30 9.59
C GLU A 182 -11.57 12.81 8.23
N ALA A 183 -10.40 13.31 7.82
CA ALA A 183 -9.72 12.84 6.62
C ALA A 183 -8.34 12.26 6.97
N GLY A 184 -8.30 11.33 7.93
CA GLY A 184 -7.19 10.39 7.98
C GLY A 184 -7.18 9.51 6.73
N PRO A 185 -6.04 8.93 6.33
CA PRO A 185 -5.98 7.97 5.23
C PRO A 185 -6.94 6.82 5.52
N ARG A 186 -8.00 6.69 4.71
CA ARG A 186 -9.03 5.67 4.92
C ARG A 186 -8.54 4.29 4.50
N ARG A 187 -7.69 4.25 3.47
CA ARG A 187 -7.12 3.02 2.93
C ARG A 187 -5.71 3.28 2.42
N ALA A 188 -4.81 2.35 2.71
CA ALA A 188 -3.44 2.39 2.22
C ALA A 188 -3.18 1.13 1.38
N TYR A 189 -2.53 1.32 0.23
CA TYR A 189 -2.22 0.27 -0.71
C TYR A 189 -0.73 0.24 -1.03
N GLU A 190 -0.25 -0.95 -1.35
CA GLU A 190 1.11 -1.18 -1.84
C GLU A 190 1.08 -2.20 -2.97
N GLY A 191 2.03 -2.10 -3.90
CA GLY A 191 2.08 -3.00 -5.03
C GLY A 191 3.17 -2.63 -6.02
N ILE A 192 2.95 -3.01 -7.27
CA ILE A 192 3.91 -2.82 -8.35
C ILE A 192 3.26 -2.15 -9.57
N ALA A 193 4.06 -1.45 -10.35
CA ALA A 193 3.73 -1.03 -11.71
C ALA A 193 4.66 -1.71 -12.71
N ILE A 194 4.11 -2.04 -13.88
CA ILE A 194 4.84 -2.54 -15.05
C ILE A 194 4.40 -1.77 -16.29
N HIS A 195 5.18 -1.82 -17.37
CA HIS A 195 4.94 -1.08 -18.60
C HIS A 195 4.72 -1.97 -19.83
N PRO A 196 3.58 -2.70 -19.93
CA PRO A 196 3.26 -3.50 -21.09
C PRO A 196 2.82 -2.66 -22.31
N ASN A 197 3.47 -2.86 -23.46
CA ASN A 197 3.06 -2.33 -24.77
C ASN A 197 2.79 -0.81 -24.78
N GLY A 198 3.57 -0.04 -24.03
CA GLY A 198 3.44 1.42 -23.95
C GLY A 198 2.41 1.94 -22.94
N SER A 199 1.59 1.08 -22.32
CA SER A 199 0.68 1.43 -21.22
C SER A 199 1.22 0.98 -19.88
N PHE A 200 0.71 1.56 -18.80
CA PHE A 200 1.07 1.19 -17.43
C PHE A 200 0.00 0.32 -16.81
N PHE A 201 0.41 -0.83 -16.28
CA PHE A 201 -0.45 -1.69 -15.47
C PHE A 201 0.05 -1.69 -14.04
N ILE A 202 -0.82 -1.27 -13.11
CA ILE A 202 -0.50 -1.21 -11.69
C ILE A 202 -1.37 -2.22 -10.96
N VAL A 203 -0.74 -3.07 -10.15
CA VAL A 203 -1.43 -4.02 -9.27
C VAL A 203 -1.07 -3.70 -7.84
N LEU A 204 -2.09 -3.43 -7.05
CA LEU A 204 -1.99 -3.05 -5.65
C LEU A 204 -2.78 -4.02 -4.78
N ARG A 205 -2.38 -4.14 -3.53
CA ARG A 205 -3.19 -4.73 -2.46
C ARG A 205 -3.42 -3.69 -1.37
N ASN A 206 -4.60 -3.73 -0.76
CA ASN A 206 -4.84 -3.03 0.48
C ASN A 206 -3.95 -3.62 1.57
N ILE A 207 -3.25 -2.76 2.30
CA ILE A 207 -2.26 -3.17 3.30
C ILE A 207 -2.90 -3.93 4.48
N LEU A 208 -4.15 -3.59 4.83
CA LEU A 208 -4.87 -4.19 5.94
C LEU A 208 -5.66 -5.43 5.53
N THR A 209 -6.41 -5.35 4.43
CA THR A 209 -7.37 -6.38 4.03
C THR A 209 -6.84 -7.33 2.96
N GLY A 210 -5.75 -6.96 2.28
CA GLY A 210 -5.24 -7.69 1.11
C GLY A 210 -6.13 -7.57 -0.13
N THR A 211 -7.19 -6.75 -0.11
CA THR A 211 -8.09 -6.60 -1.26
C THR A 211 -7.34 -6.04 -2.48
N PRO A 212 -7.52 -6.62 -3.67
CA PRO A 212 -6.82 -6.18 -4.85
C PRO A 212 -7.43 -4.89 -5.40
N ARG A 213 -6.53 -4.05 -5.92
CA ARG A 213 -6.84 -2.88 -6.73
C ARG A 213 -5.92 -2.88 -7.93
N VAL A 214 -6.44 -2.53 -9.09
CA VAL A 214 -5.67 -2.48 -10.33
C VAL A 214 -5.91 -1.18 -11.08
N TYR A 215 -4.89 -0.68 -11.77
CA TYR A 215 -5.00 0.44 -12.68
C TYR A 215 -4.49 0.06 -14.07
N TRP A 216 -5.21 0.51 -15.09
CA TRP A 216 -4.73 0.56 -16.47
C TRP A 216 -4.60 2.02 -16.87
N LEU A 217 -3.37 2.51 -17.02
CA LEU A 217 -3.05 3.91 -17.24
C LEU A 217 -2.25 4.10 -18.52
N ASP A 218 -2.32 5.30 -19.07
CA ASP A 218 -1.47 5.79 -20.15
C ASP A 218 -1.11 7.25 -19.86
N TRP A 219 -0.16 7.78 -20.61
CA TRP A 219 0.11 9.22 -20.60
C TRP A 219 -1.12 9.98 -21.11
N ALA A 220 -1.61 10.88 -20.27
CA ALA A 220 -2.58 11.90 -20.63
C ALA A 220 -1.87 13.21 -21.01
N ALA A 221 -2.65 14.23 -21.39
CA ALA A 221 -2.10 15.55 -21.69
C ALA A 221 -1.28 16.11 -20.52
N GLU A 222 -0.28 16.94 -20.84
CA GLU A 222 0.52 17.69 -19.84
C GLU A 222 1.30 16.81 -18.85
N GLY A 223 1.69 15.60 -19.26
CA GLY A 223 2.49 14.70 -18.42
C GLY A 223 1.72 14.06 -17.26
N ARG A 224 0.39 14.08 -17.33
CA ARG A 224 -0.51 13.40 -16.39
C ARG A 224 -0.60 11.91 -16.72
N LEU A 225 -0.98 11.08 -15.76
CA LEU A 225 -1.34 9.69 -16.01
C LEU A 225 -2.86 9.54 -15.92
N GLY A 226 -3.50 9.05 -16.96
CA GLY A 226 -4.95 8.90 -17.04
C GLY A 226 -5.35 7.48 -17.37
N GLY A 227 -6.50 7.03 -16.84
CA GLY A 227 -7.02 5.72 -17.19
C GLY A 227 -8.14 5.24 -16.26
N HIS A 228 -8.18 3.94 -16.05
CA HIS A 228 -9.22 3.29 -15.24
C HIS A 228 -8.62 2.57 -14.03
N GLY A 229 -9.24 2.80 -12.88
CA GLY A 229 -9.00 2.05 -11.66
C GLY A 229 -10.13 1.07 -11.40
N HIS A 230 -9.77 -0.12 -10.95
CA HIS A 230 -10.71 -1.13 -10.51
C HIS A 230 -10.34 -1.63 -9.12
N GLU A 231 -11.35 -1.83 -8.29
CA GLU A 231 -11.17 -2.40 -6.95
C GLU A 231 -12.33 -3.30 -6.57
N SER A 232 -11.97 -4.44 -5.97
CA SER A 232 -12.93 -5.34 -5.34
C SER A 232 -13.34 -4.79 -3.98
N ARG A 233 -14.64 -4.75 -3.70
CA ARG A 233 -15.16 -4.44 -2.36
C ARG A 233 -15.19 -5.73 -1.55
N ALA A 234 -14.56 -5.73 -0.37
CA ALA A 234 -14.66 -6.86 0.55
C ALA A 234 -15.92 -6.73 1.42
N GLY A 235 -16.33 -7.81 2.08
CA GLY A 235 -17.50 -7.81 2.98
C GLY A 235 -17.37 -6.90 4.22
N LEU A 236 -16.16 -6.38 4.51
CA LEU A 236 -15.93 -5.35 5.53
C LEU A 236 -16.18 -3.92 5.02
N ASP A 237 -16.33 -3.76 3.70
CA ASP A 237 -16.72 -2.50 3.08
C ASP A 237 -18.24 -2.48 3.08
N GLU A 238 -18.87 -1.61 3.89
CA GLU A 238 -20.33 -1.58 4.05
C GLU A 238 -21.04 -1.65 2.70
N PRO A 239 -21.82 -2.72 2.42
CA PRO A 239 -22.58 -2.79 1.21
C PRO A 239 -23.76 -1.83 1.34
N ALA A 240 -23.71 -0.71 0.66
CA ALA A 240 -24.94 -0.02 0.31
C ALA A 240 -25.78 -0.99 -0.54
N VAL A 241 -26.98 -1.32 -0.07
CA VAL A 241 -27.92 -2.24 -0.74
C VAL A 241 -28.05 -1.83 -2.22
N GLY A 242 -27.77 -2.77 -3.14
CA GLY A 242 -27.83 -2.53 -4.58
C GLY A 242 -26.54 -2.03 -5.24
N THR A 243 -25.41 -1.94 -4.51
CA THR A 243 -24.12 -1.59 -5.11
C THR A 243 -23.35 -2.81 -5.63
N SER A 244 -22.69 -2.63 -6.78
CA SER A 244 -21.81 -3.64 -7.41
C SER A 244 -20.70 -4.09 -6.44
N PRO A 245 -20.32 -5.39 -6.41
CA PRO A 245 -19.20 -5.89 -5.60
C PRO A 245 -17.83 -5.36 -6.07
N GLN A 246 -17.81 -4.61 -7.17
CA GLN A 246 -16.64 -4.07 -7.81
C GLN A 246 -16.88 -2.61 -8.17
N SER A 247 -15.88 -1.76 -7.89
CA SER A 247 -15.88 -0.35 -8.26
C SER A 247 -14.92 -0.15 -9.43
N SER A 248 -15.44 0.33 -10.57
CA SER A 248 -14.64 0.80 -11.70
C SER A 248 -14.79 2.31 -11.80
N THR A 249 -13.69 3.03 -11.93
CA THR A 249 -13.71 4.49 -12.02
C THR A 249 -12.61 5.00 -12.92
N LEU A 250 -12.91 6.07 -13.66
CA LEU A 250 -11.90 6.89 -14.30
C LEU A 250 -11.05 7.56 -13.22
N VAL A 251 -9.74 7.56 -13.45
CA VAL A 251 -8.75 8.20 -12.60
C VAL A 251 -7.79 9.05 -13.43
N LEU A 252 -7.30 10.10 -12.79
CA LEU A 252 -6.29 10.99 -13.33
C LEU A 252 -5.29 11.30 -12.22
N PHE A 253 -4.01 11.19 -12.50
CA PHE A 253 -2.92 11.44 -11.56
C PHE A 253 -2.06 12.59 -12.06
N ASP A 254 -2.09 13.68 -11.30
CA ASP A 254 -1.30 14.88 -11.56
C ASP A 254 0.03 14.77 -10.82
N ARG A 255 1.14 14.91 -11.53
CA ARG A 255 2.46 14.88 -10.90
C ARG A 255 2.60 16.09 -9.97
N LEU A 256 2.99 15.83 -8.73
CA LEU A 256 3.36 16.88 -7.80
C LEU A 256 4.74 17.41 -8.23
N GLN A 257 4.84 18.72 -8.42
CA GLN A 257 6.14 19.35 -8.63
C GLN A 257 6.94 19.21 -7.33
N GLU A 258 8.19 18.75 -7.42
CA GLU A 258 9.12 18.89 -6.32
C GLU A 258 9.44 20.39 -6.20
N ASP A 259 9.11 20.99 -5.06
CA ASP A 259 9.52 22.37 -4.77
C ASP A 259 11.04 22.45 -4.91
N ALA A 260 11.50 23.26 -5.87
CA ALA A 260 12.91 23.46 -6.21
C ALA A 260 13.68 24.26 -5.15
#